data_AF-A0A2D4WS74-F1
#
_entry.id   AF-A0A2D4WS74-F1
#
_cell.length_a   1.000
_cell.length_b   1.000
_cell.length_c   1.000
_cell.angle_alpha   90.00
_cell.angle_beta   90.00
_cell.angle_gamma   90.00
#
_symmetry.space_group_name_H-M   'P 1'
#
loop_
_entity.id
_entity.type
_entity.pdbx_description
1 polymer ?
#
loop_
_entity_poly.entity_id
_entity_poly.type
_entity_poly.pdbx_seq_one_letter_code
_entity_poly.pdbx_strand_id
1 'polypeptide(L)'
;MHLPVVILMVSLLLAAEGFGGFFIGEDDWFWILPVLALVPPLCGVIIELVVIRRTIADASAGFVSSIRRATLRLRILQWFSVLCCVVSLIAFGWLEVIRGFTGDLILIDEVLGILPAMILMSLLWFVQWPLERLLQESLLMRRLDMGLPIHPIPSRWGYVLQRARTHMLLLLVPMLTILFVLESVELCAALAFDDQVLEDWAGVLRIMAALCALALAPWVLMSAIGARPLQGGVLRDMIATTLKDADVRTRDVMLWPTGGSMVNGAVIGLIPSMRYILLTDELLERLPSGQIRAVVAHEAGHLRHRHLPWTIFSLLALIGTIGLALEWTIELMLPTLLEWSGNPIRTMAVLEALGVMLALVLTFFGFGWVSRRFELQADASAARDLTVRGGVGDDSAAREGRLDEQATLLMCGALDSVATINGVDPNRHTWRHGSIRWRQNRLRSLIGSRLESLSIDHDVRRVKFVMLTLMFFLGIVWIQQSTLLDAFFN
;
A
#
# COMPACT_ATOMS: atom_id res chain seq x y z
N MET A 1 -2.70 9.52 -2.65
CA MET A 1 -4.17 9.32 -2.62
C MET A 1 -4.61 8.31 -1.57
N HIS A 2 -3.77 7.37 -1.16
CA HIS A 2 -4.10 6.29 -0.21
C HIS A 2 -3.84 6.62 1.27
N LEU A 3 -3.07 7.67 1.55
CA LEU A 3 -2.58 8.00 2.90
C LEU A 3 -3.70 8.20 3.95
N PRO A 4 -4.86 8.82 3.64
CA PRO A 4 -5.93 8.95 4.63
C PRO A 4 -6.48 7.60 5.12
N VAL A 5 -6.62 6.62 4.23
CA VAL A 5 -7.09 5.26 4.61
C VAL A 5 -6.02 4.54 5.43
N VAL A 6 -4.74 4.69 5.08
CA VAL A 6 -3.63 4.11 5.87
C VAL A 6 -3.58 4.70 7.28
N ILE A 7 -3.76 6.02 7.43
CA ILE A 7 -3.80 6.66 8.74
C ILE A 7 -4.96 6.12 9.58
N LEU A 8 -6.17 6.08 9.01
CA LEU A 8 -7.34 5.52 9.67
C LEU A 8 -7.09 4.07 10.13
N MET A 9 -6.46 3.28 9.26
CA MET A 9 -6.12 1.88 9.51
C MET A 9 -5.15 1.73 10.69
N VAL A 10 -4.06 2.51 10.70
CA VAL A 10 -3.11 2.52 11.81
C VAL A 10 -3.77 3.00 13.10
N SER A 11 -4.61 4.04 13.03
CA SER A 11 -5.36 4.54 14.19
C SER A 11 -6.33 3.51 14.76
N LEU A 12 -6.98 2.72 13.91
CA LEU A 12 -7.84 1.61 14.35
C LEU A 12 -7.03 0.54 15.08
N LEU A 13 -5.92 0.09 14.49
CA LEU A 13 -5.05 -0.92 15.11
C LEU A 13 -4.51 -0.45 16.46
N LEU A 14 -4.10 0.82 16.56
CA LEU A 14 -3.68 1.41 17.83
C LEU A 14 -4.82 1.42 18.86
N ALA A 15 -6.01 1.88 18.47
CA ALA A 15 -7.17 1.89 19.37
C ALA A 15 -7.57 0.47 19.81
N ALA A 16 -7.48 -0.53 18.92
CA ALA A 16 -7.79 -1.92 19.22
C ALA A 16 -6.84 -2.52 20.28
N GLU A 17 -5.57 -2.13 20.26
CA GLU A 17 -4.53 -2.48 21.25
C GLU A 17 -4.62 -1.63 22.55
N GLY A 18 -5.70 -0.87 22.74
CA GLY A 18 -5.91 -0.03 23.92
C GLY A 18 -5.13 1.29 23.91
N PHE A 19 -4.50 1.66 22.79
CA PHE A 19 -3.87 2.97 22.63
C PHE A 19 -4.94 4.01 22.23
N GLY A 20 -5.62 4.55 23.24
CA GLY A 20 -6.67 5.55 23.04
C GLY A 20 -7.42 5.87 24.32
N GLY A 21 -8.61 6.46 24.17
CA GLY A 21 -9.51 6.67 25.30
C GLY A 21 -9.06 7.73 26.30
N PHE A 22 -8.11 8.62 25.92
CA PHE A 22 -7.51 9.62 26.82
C PHE A 22 -8.52 10.53 27.52
N PHE A 23 -9.72 10.69 26.94
CA PHE A 23 -10.79 11.54 27.46
C PHE A 23 -12.10 10.77 27.71
N ILE A 24 -12.04 9.44 27.93
CA ILE A 24 -13.20 8.69 28.40
C ILE A 24 -13.47 9.15 29.84
N GLY A 25 -14.56 9.91 30.03
CA GLY A 25 -15.07 10.17 31.37
C GLY A 25 -15.76 8.93 31.92
N GLU A 26 -15.76 8.77 33.25
CA GLU A 26 -16.54 7.73 33.95
C GLU A 26 -18.07 8.00 33.87
N ASP A 27 -18.49 9.10 33.25
CA ASP A 27 -19.87 9.53 33.13
C ASP A 27 -20.65 8.80 32.01
N ASP A 28 -21.96 8.60 32.18
CA ASP A 28 -22.91 7.98 31.23
C ASP A 28 -22.95 8.63 29.81
N TRP A 29 -22.23 9.74 29.62
CA TRP A 29 -22.22 10.54 28.39
C TRP A 29 -20.92 10.42 27.57
N PHE A 30 -20.07 9.44 27.88
CA PHE A 30 -18.79 9.24 27.17
C PHE A 30 -18.92 9.08 25.64
N TRP A 31 -20.10 8.68 25.14
CA TRP A 31 -20.40 8.58 23.69
C TRP A 31 -20.63 9.93 22.99
N ILE A 32 -20.88 11.03 23.71
CA ILE A 32 -21.19 12.34 23.10
C ILE A 32 -19.99 12.90 22.35
N LEU A 33 -18.80 12.89 22.96
CA LEU A 33 -17.60 13.51 22.39
C LEU A 33 -17.15 12.82 21.08
N PRO A 34 -17.12 11.48 20.98
CA PRO A 34 -16.88 10.79 19.72
C PRO A 34 -17.85 11.18 18.60
N VAL A 35 -19.15 11.28 18.91
CA VAL A 35 -20.19 11.64 17.94
C VAL A 35 -20.05 13.11 17.52
N LEU A 36 -19.81 14.01 18.47
CA LEU A 36 -19.64 15.43 18.22
C LEU A 36 -18.45 15.70 17.30
N ALA A 37 -17.37 14.93 17.41
CA ALA A 37 -16.21 15.02 16.53
C ALA A 37 -16.56 14.75 15.04
N LEU A 38 -17.64 14.01 14.76
CA LEU A 38 -18.09 13.68 13.40
C LEU A 38 -19.06 14.72 12.81
N VAL A 39 -19.62 15.62 13.61
CA VAL A 39 -20.56 16.66 13.15
C VAL A 39 -19.90 17.66 12.19
N PRO A 40 -18.70 18.24 12.48
CA PRO A 40 -18.06 19.17 11.56
C PRO A 40 -17.81 18.63 10.15
N PRO A 41 -17.25 17.41 9.94
CA PRO A 41 -17.06 16.90 8.58
C PRO A 41 -18.39 16.59 7.86
N LEU A 42 -19.42 16.13 8.58
CA LEU A 42 -20.77 15.97 8.03
C LEU A 42 -21.34 17.30 7.50
N CYS A 43 -21.24 18.37 8.29
CA CYS A 43 -21.63 19.71 7.87
C CYS A 43 -20.82 20.17 6.64
N GLY A 44 -19.51 19.91 6.62
CA GLY A 44 -18.65 20.22 5.48
C GLY A 44 -19.08 19.51 4.20
N VAL A 45 -19.45 18.23 4.28
CA VAL A 45 -19.98 17.45 3.14
C VAL A 45 -21.28 18.08 2.60
N ILE A 46 -22.20 18.46 3.49
CA ILE A 46 -23.47 19.09 3.13
C ILE A 46 -23.25 20.45 2.46
N ILE A 47 -22.32 21.25 2.99
CA ILE A 47 -21.96 22.54 2.40
C ILE A 47 -21.36 22.33 1.00
N GLU A 48 -20.42 21.40 0.84
CA GLU A 48 -19.74 21.18 -0.45
C GLU A 48 -20.70 20.62 -1.51
N LEU A 49 -21.74 19.85 -1.12
CA LEU A 49 -22.83 19.46 -2.03
C LEU A 49 -23.50 20.66 -2.71
N VAL A 50 -23.69 21.77 -1.98
CA VAL A 50 -24.29 23.00 -2.51
C VAL A 50 -23.26 23.79 -3.31
N VAL A 51 -22.05 23.92 -2.80
CA VAL A 51 -20.97 24.71 -3.42
C VAL A 51 -20.56 24.15 -4.77
N ILE A 52 -20.47 22.82 -4.94
CA ILE A 52 -20.12 22.23 -6.24
C ILE A 52 -21.19 22.49 -7.29
N ARG A 53 -22.47 22.41 -6.93
CA ARG A 53 -23.56 22.71 -7.87
C ARG A 53 -23.44 24.14 -8.40
N ARG A 54 -23.16 25.11 -7.52
CA ARG A 54 -22.90 26.50 -7.90
C ARG A 54 -21.64 26.64 -8.76
N THR A 55 -20.54 26.01 -8.33
CA THR A 55 -19.26 26.04 -9.05
C THR A 55 -19.40 25.57 -10.49
N ILE A 56 -20.22 24.54 -10.74
CA ILE A 56 -20.50 24.03 -12.10
C ILE A 56 -21.34 25.01 -12.91
N ALA A 57 -22.36 25.62 -12.31
CA ALA A 57 -23.20 26.62 -12.98
C ALA A 57 -22.39 27.86 -13.40
N ASP A 58 -21.45 28.30 -12.56
CA ASP A 58 -20.63 29.51 -12.78
C ASP A 58 -19.41 29.26 -13.68
N ALA A 59 -19.16 28.02 -14.11
CA ALA A 59 -17.93 27.62 -14.77
C ALA A 59 -17.76 28.12 -16.23
N SER A 60 -18.74 28.84 -16.79
CA SER A 60 -18.77 29.28 -18.19
C SER A 60 -17.61 30.20 -18.60
N ALA A 61 -16.98 30.93 -17.67
CA ALA A 61 -15.88 31.85 -17.96
C ALA A 61 -14.48 31.35 -17.52
N GLY A 62 -14.38 30.20 -16.82
CA GLY A 62 -13.12 29.79 -16.16
C GLY A 62 -13.06 28.33 -15.71
N PHE A 63 -13.61 27.42 -16.51
CA PHE A 63 -13.86 26.00 -16.23
C PHE A 63 -12.71 25.27 -15.50
N VAL A 64 -11.49 25.34 -16.03
CA VAL A 64 -10.33 24.59 -15.48
C VAL A 64 -9.95 25.10 -14.08
N SER A 65 -9.95 26.42 -13.87
CA SER A 65 -9.58 27.02 -12.58
C SER A 65 -10.61 26.70 -11.50
N SER A 66 -11.90 26.70 -11.86
CA SER A 66 -13.00 26.39 -10.94
C SER A 66 -13.01 24.92 -10.55
N ILE A 67 -12.77 23.99 -11.49
CA ILE A 67 -12.62 22.57 -11.18
C ILE A 67 -11.41 22.33 -10.27
N ARG A 68 -10.26 22.94 -10.57
CA ARG A 68 -9.06 22.79 -9.74
C ARG A 68 -9.29 23.24 -8.29
N ARG A 69 -9.98 24.38 -8.09
CA ARG A 69 -10.35 24.87 -6.75
C ARG A 69 -11.31 23.92 -6.05
N ALA A 70 -12.34 23.44 -6.72
CA ALA A 70 -13.30 22.49 -6.14
C ALA A 70 -12.64 21.17 -5.73
N THR A 71 -11.78 20.61 -6.60
CA THR A 71 -11.01 19.40 -6.28
C THR A 71 -10.07 19.61 -5.09
N LEU A 72 -9.47 20.79 -4.95
CA LEU A 72 -8.64 21.12 -3.79
C LEU A 72 -9.46 21.19 -2.50
N ARG A 73 -10.63 21.87 -2.51
CA ARG A 73 -11.53 21.92 -1.34
C ARG A 73 -11.99 20.53 -0.91
N LEU A 74 -12.43 19.70 -1.85
CA LEU A 74 -12.81 18.31 -1.58
C LEU A 74 -11.67 17.51 -0.95
N ARG A 75 -10.43 17.70 -1.44
CA ARG A 75 -9.25 17.04 -0.87
C ARG A 75 -8.95 17.51 0.56
N ILE A 76 -9.07 18.81 0.83
CA ILE A 76 -8.91 19.37 2.18
C ILE A 76 -9.99 18.79 3.10
N LEU A 77 -11.24 18.76 2.66
CA LEU A 77 -12.36 18.22 3.42
C LEU A 77 -12.21 16.71 3.68
N GLN A 78 -11.64 15.95 2.74
CA GLN A 78 -11.29 14.54 2.94
C GLN A 78 -10.27 14.36 4.07
N TRP A 79 -9.20 15.16 4.06
CA TRP A 79 -8.18 15.12 5.11
C TRP A 79 -8.74 15.53 6.47
N PHE A 80 -9.55 16.60 6.50
CA PHE A 80 -10.24 17.05 7.70
C PHE A 80 -11.17 15.97 8.26
N SER A 81 -11.95 15.29 7.39
CA SER A 81 -12.85 14.21 7.78
C SER A 81 -12.11 13.04 8.42
N VAL A 82 -10.99 12.61 7.82
CA VAL A 82 -10.17 11.54 8.40
C VAL A 82 -9.55 11.97 9.72
N LEU A 83 -9.05 13.21 9.84
CA LEU A 83 -8.51 13.72 11.10
C LEU A 83 -9.55 13.70 12.21
N CYS A 84 -10.77 14.17 11.94
CA CYS A 84 -11.88 14.11 12.90
C CYS A 84 -12.22 12.67 13.31
N CYS A 85 -12.21 11.72 12.37
CA CYS A 85 -12.43 10.31 12.68
C CYS A 85 -11.30 9.72 13.53
N VAL A 86 -10.04 10.08 13.24
CA VAL A 86 -8.88 9.65 14.04
C VAL A 86 -8.95 10.20 15.46
N VAL A 87 -9.33 11.48 15.63
CA VAL A 87 -9.55 12.07 16.95
C VAL A 87 -10.70 11.37 17.68
N SER A 88 -11.81 11.08 16.98
CA SER A 88 -12.93 10.32 17.53
C SER A 88 -12.49 8.92 18.01
N LEU A 89 -11.72 8.20 17.19
CA LEU A 89 -11.17 6.88 17.50
C LEU A 89 -10.17 6.89 18.66
N ILE A 90 -9.11 7.70 18.56
CA ILE A 90 -7.98 7.66 19.50
C ILE A 90 -8.26 8.50 20.74
N ALA A 91 -8.70 9.75 20.58
CA ALA A 91 -8.79 10.67 21.72
C ALA A 91 -10.05 10.45 22.56
N PHE A 92 -11.18 10.21 21.89
CA PHE A 92 -12.48 10.11 22.55
C PHE A 92 -12.98 8.67 22.76
N GLY A 93 -12.25 7.66 22.26
CA GLY A 93 -12.58 6.27 22.53
C GLY A 93 -13.78 5.73 21.75
N TRP A 94 -13.95 6.13 20.48
CA TRP A 94 -15.06 5.64 19.65
C TRP A 94 -15.13 4.11 19.57
N LEU A 95 -13.98 3.43 19.54
CA LEU A 95 -13.95 1.96 19.49
C LEU A 95 -14.45 1.35 20.80
N GLU A 96 -14.10 1.89 21.98
CA GLU A 96 -14.63 1.40 23.26
C GLU A 96 -16.13 1.66 23.38
N VAL A 97 -16.63 2.80 22.86
CA VAL A 97 -18.07 3.05 22.77
C VAL A 97 -18.76 1.94 21.97
N ILE A 98 -18.23 1.59 20.80
CA ILE A 98 -18.78 0.51 19.97
C ILE A 98 -18.73 -0.82 20.73
N ARG A 99 -17.56 -1.20 21.28
CA ARG A 99 -17.40 -2.44 22.07
C ARG A 99 -18.34 -2.50 23.28
N GLY A 100 -18.64 -1.36 23.90
CA GLY A 100 -19.64 -1.26 24.97
C GLY A 100 -21.06 -1.65 24.53
N PHE A 101 -21.41 -1.43 23.26
CA PHE A 101 -22.71 -1.79 22.70
C PHE A 101 -22.73 -3.17 22.02
N THR A 102 -21.67 -3.52 21.28
CA THR A 102 -21.63 -4.74 20.47
C THR A 102 -20.97 -5.93 21.16
N GLY A 103 -20.17 -5.67 22.20
CA GLY A 103 -19.16 -6.60 22.67
C GLY A 103 -17.96 -6.66 21.73
N ASP A 104 -17.05 -7.58 22.05
CA ASP A 104 -15.83 -7.90 21.30
C ASP A 104 -16.16 -9.01 20.28
N LEU A 105 -16.80 -8.61 19.18
CA LEU A 105 -17.29 -9.53 18.15
C LEU A 105 -16.34 -9.53 16.97
N ILE A 106 -15.84 -10.71 16.60
CA ILE A 106 -14.89 -10.90 15.48
C ILE A 106 -15.18 -9.93 14.33
N LEU A 107 -14.24 -9.01 14.08
CA LEU A 107 -14.18 -8.00 13.04
C LEU A 107 -15.28 -6.91 13.09
N ILE A 108 -16.37 -7.13 13.82
CA ILE A 108 -17.57 -6.30 13.72
C ILE A 108 -17.31 -4.95 14.36
N ASP A 109 -16.74 -4.91 15.55
CA ASP A 109 -16.45 -3.67 16.25
C ASP A 109 -15.35 -2.86 15.53
N GLU A 110 -14.32 -3.49 14.95
CA GLU A 110 -13.33 -2.79 14.14
C GLU A 110 -13.96 -2.17 12.89
N VAL A 111 -14.82 -2.91 12.18
CA VAL A 111 -15.53 -2.43 11.00
C VAL A 111 -16.46 -1.26 11.36
N LEU A 112 -17.19 -1.36 12.48
CA LEU A 112 -18.03 -0.28 12.99
C LEU A 112 -17.19 0.93 13.46
N GLY A 113 -15.99 0.68 13.98
CA GLY A 113 -15.02 1.70 14.36
C GLY A 113 -14.62 2.58 13.18
N ILE A 114 -14.33 1.98 12.01
CA ILE A 114 -13.96 2.72 10.80
C ILE A 114 -15.14 3.14 9.92
N LEU A 115 -16.34 2.63 10.18
CA LEU A 115 -17.54 2.87 9.37
C LEU A 115 -17.85 4.36 9.16
N PRO A 116 -17.79 5.26 10.17
CA PRO A 116 -18.04 6.69 9.96
C PRO A 116 -17.10 7.31 8.93
N ALA A 117 -15.82 6.95 8.96
CA ALA A 117 -14.84 7.43 8.01
C ALA A 117 -15.10 6.89 6.60
N MET A 118 -15.45 5.60 6.46
CA MET A 118 -15.82 4.99 5.18
C MET A 118 -17.05 5.68 4.56
N ILE A 119 -18.06 5.99 5.37
CA ILE A 119 -19.26 6.72 4.94
C ILE A 119 -18.89 8.13 4.49
N LEU A 120 -18.16 8.90 5.31
CA LEU A 120 -17.74 10.26 4.98
C LEU A 120 -16.93 10.32 3.68
N MET A 121 -15.97 9.40 3.50
CA MET A 121 -15.19 9.30 2.27
C MET A 121 -16.07 8.97 1.05
N SER A 122 -17.03 8.05 1.21
CA SER A 122 -17.97 7.68 0.15
C SER A 122 -18.89 8.83 -0.24
N LEU A 123 -19.37 9.60 0.75
CA LEU A 123 -20.15 10.80 0.52
C LEU A 123 -19.34 11.88 -0.21
N LEU A 124 -18.07 12.08 0.14
CA LEU A 124 -17.20 13.02 -0.59
C LEU A 124 -17.00 12.63 -2.05
N TRP A 125 -16.84 11.34 -2.36
CA TRP A 125 -16.81 10.88 -3.75
C TRP A 125 -18.16 11.06 -4.45
N PHE A 126 -19.26 10.88 -3.73
CA PHE A 126 -20.60 11.16 -4.23
C PHE A 126 -20.74 12.66 -4.57
N VAL A 127 -20.20 13.55 -3.73
CA VAL A 127 -20.16 15.00 -3.97
C VAL A 127 -19.28 15.35 -5.17
N GLN A 128 -18.14 14.67 -5.34
CA GLN A 128 -17.18 14.89 -6.41
C GLN A 128 -17.66 14.46 -7.81
N TRP A 129 -18.52 13.44 -7.90
CA TRP A 129 -18.92 12.81 -9.17
C TRP A 129 -19.31 13.78 -10.30
N PRO A 130 -20.13 14.84 -10.09
CA PRO A 130 -20.49 15.76 -11.17
C PRO A 130 -19.27 16.43 -11.84
N LEU A 131 -18.22 16.73 -11.07
CA LEU A 131 -16.98 17.29 -11.61
C LEU A 131 -16.23 16.27 -12.45
N GLU A 132 -16.15 15.02 -11.98
CA GLU A 132 -15.50 13.93 -12.71
C GLU A 132 -16.23 13.62 -14.01
N ARG A 133 -17.56 13.59 -13.98
CA ARG A 133 -18.38 13.38 -15.16
C ARG A 133 -18.06 14.40 -16.25
N LEU A 134 -18.00 15.69 -15.91
CA LEU A 134 -17.67 16.75 -16.86
C LEU A 134 -16.26 16.59 -17.45
N LEU A 135 -15.29 16.17 -16.61
CA LEU A 135 -13.94 15.87 -17.08
C LEU A 135 -13.94 14.67 -18.05
N GLN A 136 -14.64 13.59 -17.73
CA GLN A 136 -14.75 12.43 -18.59
C GLN A 136 -15.43 12.77 -19.92
N GLU A 137 -16.55 13.49 -19.88
CA GLU A 137 -17.27 13.98 -21.08
C GLU A 137 -16.32 14.82 -21.97
N SER A 138 -15.50 15.70 -21.38
CA SER A 138 -14.53 16.51 -22.14
C SER A 138 -13.41 15.70 -22.80
N LEU A 139 -13.12 14.51 -22.28
CA LEU A 139 -12.06 13.62 -22.79
C LEU A 139 -12.59 12.58 -23.79
N LEU A 140 -13.92 12.41 -23.91
CA LEU A 140 -14.52 11.43 -24.82
C LEU A 140 -14.08 11.63 -26.27
N MET A 141 -14.19 12.87 -26.78
CA MET A 141 -13.79 13.19 -28.16
C MET A 141 -12.31 12.89 -28.39
N ARG A 142 -11.45 13.26 -27.43
CA ARG A 142 -10.02 12.97 -27.51
C ARG A 142 -9.73 11.47 -27.54
N ARG A 143 -10.47 10.64 -26.77
CA ARG A 143 -10.31 9.18 -26.79
C ARG A 143 -10.72 8.59 -28.14
N LEU A 144 -11.83 9.09 -28.70
CA LEU A 144 -12.28 8.75 -30.04
C LEU A 144 -11.23 9.09 -31.12
N ASP A 145 -10.66 10.31 -31.07
CA ASP A 145 -9.61 10.75 -31.99
C ASP A 145 -8.35 9.87 -31.89
N MET A 146 -8.07 9.33 -30.71
CA MET A 146 -6.96 8.39 -30.47
C MET A 146 -7.29 6.94 -30.83
N GLY A 147 -8.50 6.64 -31.32
CA GLY A 147 -8.94 5.28 -31.65
C GLY A 147 -9.08 4.36 -30.43
N LEU A 148 -9.20 4.92 -29.22
CA LEU A 148 -9.34 4.16 -27.99
C LEU A 148 -10.80 3.77 -27.74
N PRO A 149 -11.05 2.63 -27.06
CA PRO A 149 -12.41 2.24 -26.72
C PRO A 149 -13.05 3.26 -25.77
N ILE A 150 -14.36 3.46 -25.96
CA ILE A 150 -15.17 4.33 -25.11
C ILE A 150 -15.71 3.51 -23.93
N HIS A 151 -15.35 3.94 -22.73
CA HIS A 151 -15.92 3.41 -21.50
C HIS A 151 -17.25 4.12 -21.18
N PRO A 152 -18.28 3.40 -20.73
CA PRO A 152 -19.51 4.02 -20.28
C PRO A 152 -19.22 4.90 -19.05
N ILE A 153 -19.71 6.14 -19.08
CA ILE A 153 -19.60 7.03 -17.92
C ILE A 153 -20.37 6.40 -16.76
N PRO A 154 -19.72 6.14 -15.61
CA PRO A 154 -20.38 5.48 -14.50
C PRO A 154 -21.47 6.37 -13.92
N SER A 155 -22.55 5.72 -13.47
CA SER A 155 -23.54 6.39 -12.62
C SER A 155 -22.86 6.91 -11.35
N ARG A 156 -23.55 7.82 -10.64
CA ARG A 156 -23.01 8.43 -9.42
C ARG A 156 -22.57 7.40 -8.37
N TRP A 157 -23.39 6.38 -8.14
CA TRP A 157 -23.05 5.27 -7.25
C TRP A 157 -22.01 4.32 -7.85
N GLY A 158 -22.02 4.13 -9.18
CA GLY A 158 -20.97 3.40 -9.88
C GLY A 158 -19.58 3.99 -9.64
N TYR A 159 -19.47 5.32 -9.67
CA TYR A 159 -18.23 6.04 -9.37
C TYR A 159 -17.80 5.88 -7.91
N VAL A 160 -18.72 6.02 -6.95
CA VAL A 160 -18.43 5.81 -5.52
C VAL A 160 -17.93 4.39 -5.29
N LEU A 161 -18.61 3.37 -5.86
CA LEU A 161 -18.20 1.98 -5.74
C LEU A 161 -16.82 1.73 -6.38
N GLN A 162 -16.56 2.31 -7.54
CA GLN A 162 -15.27 2.20 -8.21
C GLN A 162 -14.14 2.84 -7.38
N ARG A 163 -14.37 4.02 -6.81
CA ARG A 163 -13.42 4.70 -5.91
C ARG A 163 -13.22 3.91 -4.61
N ALA A 164 -14.29 3.36 -4.05
CA ALA A 164 -14.22 2.48 -2.88
C ALA A 164 -13.35 1.25 -3.17
N ARG A 165 -13.60 0.55 -4.29
CA ARG A 165 -12.80 -0.62 -4.72
C ARG A 165 -11.32 -0.29 -4.89
N THR A 166 -11.02 0.79 -5.60
CA THR A 166 -9.65 1.14 -6.00
C THR A 166 -8.82 1.83 -4.91
N HIS A 167 -9.45 2.62 -4.04
CA HIS A 167 -8.73 3.41 -3.04
C HIS A 167 -8.90 2.94 -1.59
N MET A 168 -10.05 2.36 -1.24
CA MET A 168 -10.38 1.95 0.12
C MET A 168 -10.23 0.45 0.32
N LEU A 169 -10.95 -0.36 -0.46
CA LEU A 169 -10.92 -1.83 -0.33
C LEU A 169 -9.54 -2.42 -0.66
N LEU A 170 -8.80 -1.80 -1.60
CA LEU A 170 -7.42 -2.20 -1.91
C LEU A 170 -6.51 -2.25 -0.66
N LEU A 171 -6.76 -1.39 0.32
CA LEU A 171 -5.99 -1.32 1.57
C LEU A 171 -6.67 -2.02 2.73
N LEU A 172 -7.99 -1.84 2.88
CA LEU A 172 -8.72 -2.39 4.01
C LEU A 172 -8.84 -3.91 3.94
N VAL A 173 -9.07 -4.47 2.76
CA VAL A 173 -9.37 -5.92 2.63
C VAL A 173 -8.21 -6.79 3.14
N PRO A 174 -6.94 -6.56 2.77
CA PRO A 174 -5.84 -7.34 3.34
C PRO A 174 -5.77 -7.27 4.86
N MET A 175 -5.94 -6.08 5.45
CA MET A 175 -5.91 -5.93 6.91
C MET A 175 -7.10 -6.62 7.58
N LEU A 176 -8.33 -6.34 7.12
CA LEU A 176 -9.54 -6.92 7.69
C LEU A 176 -9.54 -8.46 7.55
N THR A 177 -8.92 -9.00 6.50
CA THR A 177 -8.72 -10.45 6.37
C THR A 177 -7.76 -10.99 7.44
N ILE A 178 -6.70 -10.23 7.76
CA ILE A 178 -5.74 -10.61 8.81
C ILE A 178 -6.40 -10.58 10.18
N LEU A 179 -7.09 -9.48 10.52
CA LEU A 179 -7.82 -9.35 11.80
C LEU A 179 -8.87 -10.45 11.95
N PHE A 180 -9.71 -10.63 10.93
CA PHE A 180 -10.73 -11.67 10.92
C PHE A 180 -10.17 -13.07 11.20
N VAL A 181 -9.08 -13.45 10.54
CA VAL A 181 -8.49 -14.79 10.72
C VAL A 181 -7.81 -14.92 12.09
N LEU A 182 -7.15 -13.87 12.58
CA LEU A 182 -6.52 -13.88 13.90
C LEU A 182 -7.57 -14.07 15.00
N GLU A 183 -8.57 -13.21 15.06
CA GLU A 183 -9.64 -13.27 16.06
C GLU A 183 -10.47 -14.56 15.93
N SER A 184 -10.72 -15.03 14.71
CA SER A 184 -11.40 -16.32 14.50
C SER A 184 -10.60 -17.49 15.08
N VAL A 185 -9.28 -17.50 14.90
CA VAL A 185 -8.41 -18.56 15.43
C VAL A 185 -8.33 -18.47 16.95
N GLU A 186 -8.19 -17.26 17.51
CA GLU A 186 -8.16 -17.04 18.96
C GLU A 186 -9.47 -17.49 19.62
N LEU A 187 -10.63 -17.11 19.07
CA LEU A 187 -11.94 -17.56 19.57
C LEU A 187 -12.08 -19.08 19.45
N CYS A 188 -11.75 -19.67 18.30
CA CYS A 188 -11.83 -21.12 18.12
C CYS A 188 -10.93 -21.86 19.10
N ALA A 189 -9.72 -21.34 19.36
CA ALA A 189 -8.79 -21.93 20.29
C ALA A 189 -9.31 -21.82 21.73
N ALA A 190 -9.82 -20.65 22.13
CA ALA A 190 -10.45 -20.43 23.44
C ALA A 190 -11.63 -21.36 23.72
N LEU A 191 -12.37 -21.76 22.67
CA LEU A 191 -13.47 -22.72 22.80
C LEU A 191 -13.02 -24.18 22.81
N ALA A 192 -11.81 -24.49 22.32
CA ALA A 192 -11.35 -25.87 22.08
C ALA A 192 -10.28 -26.35 23.07
N PHE A 193 -9.55 -25.45 23.71
CA PHE A 193 -8.43 -25.76 24.59
C PHE A 193 -8.57 -25.02 25.92
N ASP A 194 -7.99 -25.61 26.98
CA ASP A 194 -7.90 -24.98 28.30
C ASP A 194 -6.87 -23.84 28.29
N ASP A 195 -7.03 -22.87 29.21
CA ASP A 195 -6.23 -21.64 29.28
C ASP A 195 -4.71 -21.89 29.31
N GLN A 196 -4.27 -22.93 30.00
CA GLN A 196 -2.84 -23.26 30.09
C GLN A 196 -2.25 -23.69 28.74
N VAL A 197 -3.00 -24.47 27.95
CA VAL A 197 -2.57 -24.87 26.61
C VAL A 197 -2.56 -23.67 25.67
N LEU A 198 -3.52 -22.75 25.84
CA LEU A 198 -3.57 -21.52 25.06
C LEU A 198 -2.38 -20.62 25.33
N GLU A 199 -2.01 -20.44 26.60
CA GLU A 199 -0.85 -19.63 26.97
C GLU A 199 0.45 -20.19 26.36
N ASP A 200 0.64 -21.51 26.45
CA ASP A 200 1.81 -22.20 25.89
C ASP A 200 1.90 -22.07 24.35
N TRP A 201 0.76 -22.08 23.65
CA TRP A 201 0.71 -22.15 22.18
C TRP A 201 0.23 -20.87 21.48
N ALA A 202 -0.13 -19.81 22.22
CA ALA A 202 -0.71 -18.58 21.67
C ALA A 202 0.14 -17.97 20.56
N GLY A 203 1.46 -17.90 20.76
CA GLY A 203 2.40 -17.38 19.76
C GLY A 203 2.38 -18.19 18.45
N VAL A 204 2.36 -19.53 18.55
CA VAL A 204 2.31 -20.42 17.38
C VAL A 204 0.98 -20.27 16.66
N LEU A 205 -0.14 -20.23 17.40
CA LEU A 205 -1.47 -20.05 16.83
C LEU A 205 -1.59 -18.73 16.08
N ARG A 206 -1.10 -17.61 16.65
CA ARG A 206 -1.07 -16.29 16.01
C ARG A 206 -0.23 -16.29 14.73
N ILE A 207 0.95 -16.90 14.74
CA ILE A 207 1.80 -17.02 13.55
C ILE A 207 1.09 -17.82 12.45
N MET A 208 0.48 -18.95 12.81
CA MET A 208 -0.25 -19.79 11.86
C MET A 208 -1.46 -19.04 11.28
N ALA A 209 -2.23 -18.34 12.11
CA ALA A 209 -3.34 -17.49 11.68
C ALA A 209 -2.88 -16.38 10.72
N ALA A 210 -1.78 -15.67 11.03
CA ALA A 210 -1.21 -14.66 10.16
C ALA A 210 -0.77 -15.23 8.81
N LEU A 211 -0.14 -16.41 8.78
CA LEU A 211 0.23 -17.10 7.54
C LEU A 211 -0.99 -17.51 6.71
N CYS A 212 -2.04 -18.03 7.35
CA CYS A 212 -3.32 -18.35 6.72
C CYS A 212 -3.97 -17.10 6.12
N ALA A 213 -4.03 -16.00 6.86
CA ALA A 213 -4.56 -14.74 6.38
C ALA A 213 -3.79 -14.22 5.18
N LEU A 214 -2.46 -14.31 5.21
CA LEU A 214 -1.59 -13.86 4.14
C LEU A 214 -1.75 -14.67 2.85
N ALA A 215 -2.11 -15.95 2.97
CA ALA A 215 -2.47 -16.81 1.85
C ALA A 215 -3.87 -16.48 1.29
N LEU A 216 -4.83 -16.15 2.17
CA LEU A 216 -6.21 -15.86 1.82
C LEU A 216 -6.42 -14.45 1.23
N ALA A 217 -5.71 -13.45 1.76
CA ALA A 217 -5.89 -12.04 1.45
C ALA A 217 -5.84 -11.71 -0.06
N PRO A 218 -4.91 -12.26 -0.88
CA PRO A 218 -4.91 -12.04 -2.33
C PRO A 218 -6.24 -12.41 -3.00
N TRP A 219 -6.81 -13.56 -2.63
CA TRP A 219 -8.05 -14.06 -3.24
C TRP A 219 -9.26 -13.21 -2.86
N VAL A 220 -9.37 -12.84 -1.57
CA VAL A 220 -10.43 -11.94 -1.08
C VAL A 220 -10.29 -10.57 -1.74
N LEU A 221 -9.06 -10.05 -1.84
CA LEU A 221 -8.77 -8.78 -2.48
C LEU A 221 -9.17 -8.77 -3.97
N MET A 222 -8.85 -9.81 -4.74
CA MET A 222 -9.20 -9.88 -6.16
C MET A 222 -10.72 -9.78 -6.35
N SER A 223 -11.47 -10.46 -5.48
CA SER A 223 -12.93 -10.42 -5.48
C SER A 223 -13.45 -9.03 -5.10
N ALA A 224 -12.88 -8.42 -4.06
CA ALA A 224 -13.30 -7.11 -3.56
C ALA A 224 -13.08 -5.98 -4.57
N ILE A 225 -11.95 -5.96 -5.28
CA ILE A 225 -11.65 -4.93 -6.30
C ILE A 225 -12.37 -5.17 -7.62
N GLY A 226 -13.06 -6.31 -7.77
CA GLY A 226 -13.77 -6.69 -9.00
C GLY A 226 -12.85 -7.09 -10.14
N ALA A 227 -11.64 -7.58 -9.83
CA ALA A 227 -10.71 -8.09 -10.83
C ALA A 227 -11.29 -9.34 -11.51
N ARG A 228 -11.07 -9.47 -12.82
CA ARG A 228 -11.58 -10.59 -13.63
C ARG A 228 -10.44 -11.25 -14.39
N PRO A 229 -10.47 -12.57 -14.64
CA PRO A 229 -9.47 -13.22 -15.48
C PRO A 229 -9.37 -12.53 -16.84
N LEU A 230 -8.15 -12.30 -17.32
CA LEU A 230 -7.92 -11.75 -18.65
C LEU A 230 -8.46 -12.74 -19.71
N GLN A 231 -9.23 -12.24 -20.67
CA GLN A 231 -9.81 -13.08 -21.71
C GLN A 231 -8.71 -13.72 -22.59
N GLY A 232 -9.00 -14.89 -23.16
CA GLY A 232 -8.09 -15.56 -24.08
C GLY A 232 -7.83 -14.74 -25.34
N GLY A 233 -6.65 -14.87 -25.92
CA GLY A 233 -6.24 -14.19 -27.14
C GLY A 233 -4.73 -13.90 -27.16
N VAL A 234 -4.27 -13.33 -28.27
CA VAL A 234 -2.85 -13.06 -28.56
C VAL A 234 -2.13 -12.33 -27.40
N LEU A 235 -2.82 -11.37 -26.78
CA LEU A 235 -2.28 -10.63 -25.64
C LEU A 235 -2.04 -11.54 -24.43
N ARG A 236 -3.02 -12.38 -24.06
CA ARG A 236 -2.88 -13.31 -22.93
C ARG A 236 -1.78 -14.33 -23.19
N ASP A 237 -1.69 -14.85 -24.42
CA ASP A 237 -0.67 -15.82 -24.81
C ASP A 237 0.74 -15.21 -24.76
N MET A 238 0.88 -13.95 -25.20
CA MET A 238 2.13 -13.20 -25.07
C MET A 238 2.53 -13.01 -23.60
N ILE A 239 1.59 -12.64 -22.73
CA ILE A 239 1.84 -12.49 -21.30
C ILE A 239 2.24 -13.84 -20.69
N ALA A 240 1.49 -14.91 -20.96
CA ALA A 240 1.77 -16.25 -20.45
C ALA A 240 3.15 -16.75 -20.89
N THR A 241 3.53 -16.49 -22.15
CA THR A 241 4.86 -16.81 -22.69
C THR A 241 5.94 -16.02 -21.95
N THR A 242 5.73 -14.72 -21.75
CA THR A 242 6.68 -13.85 -21.02
C THR A 242 6.91 -14.35 -19.60
N LEU A 243 5.85 -14.80 -18.90
CA LEU A 243 5.95 -15.35 -17.55
C LEU A 243 6.63 -16.72 -17.50
N LYS A 244 6.30 -17.59 -18.47
CA LYS A 244 6.94 -18.90 -18.61
C LYS A 244 8.43 -18.75 -18.89
N ASP A 245 8.78 -17.89 -19.83
CA ASP A 245 10.16 -17.55 -20.16
C ASP A 245 10.90 -16.99 -18.96
N ALA A 246 10.22 -16.17 -18.16
CA ALA A 246 10.78 -15.62 -16.96
C ALA A 246 10.97 -16.63 -15.81
N ASP A 247 10.51 -17.87 -15.97
CA ASP A 247 10.46 -18.94 -14.97
C ASP A 247 9.71 -18.51 -13.69
N VAL A 248 8.59 -17.79 -13.86
CA VAL A 248 7.75 -17.35 -12.75
C VAL A 248 6.39 -18.04 -12.81
N ARG A 249 5.99 -18.61 -11.66
CA ARG A 249 4.67 -19.20 -11.49
C ARG A 249 3.69 -18.16 -10.95
N THR A 250 2.55 -18.05 -11.62
CA THR A 250 1.40 -17.24 -11.21
C THR A 250 0.14 -18.10 -11.30
N ARG A 251 -0.88 -17.75 -10.50
CA ARG A 251 -2.18 -18.40 -10.52
C ARG A 251 -2.96 -17.99 -11.76
N ASP A 252 -3.04 -16.69 -12.03
CA ASP A 252 -3.69 -16.15 -13.22
C ASP A 252 -3.25 -14.71 -13.50
N VAL A 253 -3.57 -14.24 -14.70
CA VAL A 253 -3.44 -12.84 -15.12
C VAL A 253 -4.84 -12.22 -15.09
N MET A 254 -4.99 -11.17 -14.30
CA MET A 254 -6.25 -10.52 -13.99
C MET A 254 -6.31 -9.14 -14.65
N LEU A 255 -7.45 -8.86 -15.29
CA LEU A 255 -7.85 -7.52 -15.70
C LEU A 255 -8.43 -6.77 -14.50
N TRP A 256 -7.89 -5.58 -14.22
CA TRP A 256 -8.45 -4.64 -13.26
C TRP A 256 -9.31 -3.60 -13.99
N PRO A 257 -10.65 -3.67 -13.89
CA PRO A 257 -11.53 -2.69 -14.52
C PRO A 257 -11.47 -1.38 -13.73
N THR A 258 -10.72 -0.40 -14.25
CA THR A 258 -10.59 0.95 -13.66
C THR A 258 -11.38 2.00 -14.44
N GLY A 259 -12.14 1.60 -15.47
CA GLY A 259 -12.94 2.50 -16.32
C GLY A 259 -12.07 3.57 -16.98
N GLY A 260 -10.82 3.20 -17.29
CA GLY A 260 -9.84 4.08 -17.89
C GLY A 260 -9.25 5.17 -16.99
N SER A 261 -9.41 5.04 -15.68
CA SER A 261 -8.98 6.05 -14.69
C SER A 261 -7.53 5.90 -14.22
N MET A 262 -6.91 4.74 -14.43
CA MET A 262 -5.59 4.42 -13.89
C MET A 262 -4.79 3.52 -14.84
N VAL A 263 -3.54 3.88 -15.11
CA VAL A 263 -2.56 2.98 -15.76
C VAL A 263 -1.66 2.38 -14.70
N ASN A 264 -1.83 1.08 -14.46
CA ASN A 264 -1.00 0.38 -13.48
C ASN A 264 -0.85 -1.11 -13.80
N GLY A 265 0.29 -1.65 -13.41
CA GLY A 265 0.57 -3.09 -13.31
C GLY A 265 0.95 -3.41 -11.87
N ALA A 266 0.52 -4.56 -11.36
CA ALA A 266 0.89 -4.97 -10.00
C ALA A 266 0.93 -6.49 -9.87
N VAL A 267 1.78 -6.97 -8.97
CA VAL A 267 1.80 -8.35 -8.49
C VAL A 267 1.20 -8.41 -7.09
N ILE A 268 0.28 -9.35 -6.87
CA ILE A 268 -0.37 -9.56 -5.59
C ILE A 268 -0.19 -11.02 -5.16
N GLY A 269 0.16 -11.24 -3.89
CA GLY A 269 0.33 -12.55 -3.28
C GLY A 269 1.78 -12.99 -3.12
N LEU A 270 2.03 -13.78 -2.08
CA LEU A 270 3.37 -14.25 -1.71
C LEU A 270 3.63 -15.68 -2.18
N ILE A 271 2.61 -16.54 -2.18
CA ILE A 271 2.73 -17.96 -2.49
C ILE A 271 2.57 -18.18 -4.00
N PRO A 272 3.47 -18.92 -4.69
CA PRO A 272 3.43 -19.12 -6.14
C PRO A 272 2.06 -19.50 -6.72
N SER A 273 1.33 -20.40 -6.05
CA SER A 273 0.00 -20.88 -6.45
C SER A 273 -1.15 -19.89 -6.20
N MET A 274 -0.89 -18.79 -5.49
CA MET A 274 -1.87 -17.76 -5.10
C MET A 274 -1.40 -16.35 -5.50
N ARG A 275 -0.47 -16.26 -6.46
CA ARG A 275 0.01 -15.00 -7.03
C ARG A 275 -0.82 -14.58 -8.23
N TYR A 276 -1.22 -13.32 -8.27
CA TYR A 276 -1.95 -12.73 -9.39
C TYR A 276 -1.15 -11.61 -9.99
N ILE A 277 -1.14 -11.53 -11.32
CA ILE A 277 -0.69 -10.33 -12.03
C ILE A 277 -1.93 -9.54 -12.39
N LEU A 278 -1.95 -8.28 -11.98
CA LEU A 278 -3.07 -7.38 -12.16
C LEU A 278 -2.66 -6.29 -13.16
N LEU A 279 -3.39 -6.18 -14.27
CA LEU A 279 -3.16 -5.16 -15.29
C LEU A 279 -4.44 -4.33 -15.47
N THR A 280 -4.33 -3.00 -15.46
CA THR A 280 -5.50 -2.15 -15.67
C THR A 280 -5.95 -2.14 -17.12
N ASP A 281 -7.24 -1.96 -17.34
CA ASP A 281 -7.85 -1.73 -18.66
C ASP A 281 -7.12 -0.61 -19.44
N GLU A 282 -6.90 0.54 -18.83
CA GLU A 282 -6.22 1.67 -19.47
C GLU A 282 -4.79 1.34 -19.92
N LEU A 283 -4.09 0.49 -19.17
CA LEU A 283 -2.74 0.06 -19.52
C LEU A 283 -2.76 -0.78 -20.79
N LEU A 284 -3.67 -1.75 -20.87
CA LEU A 284 -3.79 -2.65 -22.01
C LEU A 284 -4.29 -1.95 -23.28
N GLU A 285 -5.12 -0.91 -23.12
CA GLU A 285 -5.69 -0.17 -24.25
C GLU A 285 -4.70 0.82 -24.89
N ARG A 286 -3.77 1.39 -24.09
CA ARG A 286 -2.88 2.46 -24.57
C ARG A 286 -1.46 2.02 -24.88
N LEU A 287 -0.95 0.99 -24.21
CA LEU A 287 0.43 0.57 -24.44
C LEU A 287 0.47 -0.39 -25.64
N PRO A 288 1.42 -0.21 -26.58
CA PRO A 288 1.66 -1.20 -27.62
C PRO A 288 2.15 -2.52 -27.01
N SER A 289 1.90 -3.63 -27.68
CA SER A 289 2.19 -4.98 -27.18
C SER A 289 3.64 -5.18 -26.68
N GLY A 290 4.61 -4.54 -27.33
CA GLY A 290 6.02 -4.57 -26.89
C GLY A 290 6.25 -3.89 -25.54
N GLN A 291 5.57 -2.77 -25.28
CA GLN A 291 5.63 -2.11 -23.98
C GLN A 291 4.83 -2.85 -22.91
N ILE A 292 3.70 -3.47 -23.26
CA ILE A 292 2.97 -4.36 -22.33
C ILE A 292 3.88 -5.52 -21.92
N ARG A 293 4.59 -6.14 -22.89
CA ARG A 293 5.59 -7.18 -22.60
C ARG A 293 6.66 -6.67 -21.63
N ALA A 294 7.15 -5.44 -21.83
CA ALA A 294 8.16 -4.84 -20.96
C ALA A 294 7.64 -4.63 -19.52
N VAL A 295 6.40 -4.14 -19.36
CA VAL A 295 5.76 -4.02 -18.04
C VAL A 295 5.59 -5.40 -17.38
N VAL A 296 5.14 -6.40 -18.12
CA VAL A 296 5.00 -7.77 -17.58
C VAL A 296 6.35 -8.38 -17.21
N ALA A 297 7.39 -8.13 -18.00
CA ALA A 297 8.75 -8.57 -17.68
C ALA A 297 9.28 -7.89 -16.41
N HIS A 298 8.91 -6.62 -16.17
CA HIS A 298 9.20 -5.92 -14.91
C HIS A 298 8.48 -6.55 -13.71
N GLU A 299 7.18 -6.82 -13.83
CA GLU A 299 6.42 -7.54 -12.80
C GLU A 299 6.98 -8.96 -12.54
N ALA A 300 7.39 -9.66 -13.59
CA ALA A 300 8.08 -10.94 -13.49
C ALA A 300 9.44 -10.81 -12.79
N GLY A 301 10.15 -9.70 -12.99
CA GLY A 301 11.35 -9.35 -12.24
C GLY A 301 11.09 -9.28 -10.73
N HIS A 302 10.01 -8.62 -10.30
CA HIS A 302 9.61 -8.61 -8.88
C HIS A 302 9.38 -10.02 -8.32
N LEU A 303 8.74 -10.88 -9.11
CA LEU A 303 8.48 -12.27 -8.74
C LEU A 303 9.75 -13.12 -8.63
N ARG A 304 10.61 -13.06 -9.66
CA ARG A 304 11.87 -13.81 -9.72
C ARG A 304 12.79 -13.47 -8.56
N HIS A 305 12.95 -12.18 -8.27
CA HIS A 305 13.84 -11.71 -7.21
C HIS A 305 13.18 -11.69 -5.81
N ARG A 306 11.93 -12.16 -5.72
CA ARG A 306 11.14 -12.25 -4.48
C ARG A 306 11.05 -10.91 -3.76
N HIS A 307 10.82 -9.82 -4.49
CA HIS A 307 10.83 -8.48 -3.91
C HIS A 307 9.78 -8.32 -2.81
N LEU A 308 8.56 -8.85 -2.97
CA LEU A 308 7.51 -8.71 -1.96
C LEU A 308 7.88 -9.33 -0.58
N PRO A 309 8.33 -10.60 -0.48
CA PRO A 309 8.84 -11.14 0.79
C PRO A 309 10.00 -10.31 1.36
N TRP A 310 10.95 -9.90 0.52
CA TRP A 310 12.08 -9.08 0.95
C TRP A 310 11.65 -7.69 1.41
N THR A 311 10.59 -7.12 0.85
CA THR A 311 10.02 -5.84 1.29
C THR A 311 9.45 -5.95 2.70
N ILE A 312 8.69 -7.01 2.99
CA ILE A 312 8.16 -7.27 4.34
C ILE A 312 9.32 -7.51 5.31
N PHE A 313 10.27 -8.37 4.93
CA PHE A 313 11.44 -8.68 5.75
C PHE A 313 12.29 -7.44 6.06
N SER A 314 12.57 -6.60 5.06
CA SER A 314 13.30 -5.34 5.26
C SER A 314 12.54 -4.35 6.13
N LEU A 315 11.20 -4.30 6.04
CA LEU A 315 10.39 -3.46 6.92
C LEU A 315 10.52 -3.91 8.38
N LEU A 316 10.38 -5.21 8.65
CA LEU A 316 10.53 -5.79 9.99
C LEU A 316 11.95 -5.59 10.54
N ALA A 317 12.97 -5.84 9.73
CA ALA A 317 14.37 -5.62 10.10
C ALA A 317 14.64 -4.16 10.49
N LEU A 318 14.15 -3.21 9.69
CA LEU A 318 14.33 -1.78 9.95
C LEU A 318 13.59 -1.35 11.22
N ILE A 319 12.31 -1.69 11.36
CA ILE A 319 11.51 -1.32 12.54
C ILE A 319 12.14 -1.89 13.80
N GLY A 320 12.47 -3.19 13.80
CA GLY A 320 13.04 -3.86 14.97
C GLY A 320 14.41 -3.30 15.36
N THR A 321 15.34 -3.15 14.40
CA THR A 321 16.69 -2.67 14.71
C THR A 321 16.68 -1.20 15.12
N ILE A 322 15.91 -0.35 14.45
CA ILE A 322 15.83 1.08 14.80
C ILE A 322 15.14 1.24 16.15
N GLY A 323 14.05 0.49 16.40
CA GLY A 323 13.35 0.49 17.68
C GLY A 323 14.29 0.11 18.83
N LEU A 324 14.98 -1.02 18.70
CA LEU A 324 15.94 -1.49 19.70
C LEU A 324 17.09 -0.48 19.94
N ALA A 325 17.64 0.10 18.87
CA ALA A 325 18.71 1.08 18.99
C ALA A 325 18.24 2.35 19.73
N LEU A 326 17.00 2.78 19.49
CA LEU A 326 16.41 3.94 20.18
C LEU A 326 16.08 3.63 21.63
N GLU A 327 15.56 2.43 21.92
CA GLU A 327 15.32 1.94 23.27
C GLU A 327 16.61 1.99 24.11
N TRP A 328 17.70 1.38 23.64
CA TRP A 328 19.01 1.43 24.31
C TRP A 328 19.55 2.86 24.47
N THR A 329 19.30 3.72 23.49
CA THR A 329 19.70 5.13 23.57
C THR A 329 18.91 5.87 24.65
N ILE A 330 17.61 5.62 24.73
CA ILE A 330 16.73 6.21 25.75
C ILE A 330 17.14 5.71 27.13
N GLU A 331 17.32 4.39 27.32
CA GLU A 331 17.77 3.80 28.59
C GLU A 331 19.08 4.43 29.10
N LEU A 332 20.05 4.63 28.21
CA LEU A 332 21.34 5.24 28.57
C LEU A 332 21.20 6.71 29.01
N MET A 333 20.28 7.46 28.39
CA MET A 333 20.08 8.89 28.67
C MET A 333 19.06 9.14 29.79
N LEU A 334 18.22 8.15 30.10
CA LEU A 334 17.07 8.29 31.00
C LEU A 334 17.46 8.84 32.39
N PRO A 335 18.50 8.34 33.10
CA PRO A 335 18.85 8.84 34.43
C PRO A 335 19.14 10.33 34.44
N THR A 336 19.95 10.81 33.48
CA THR A 336 20.31 12.23 33.36
C THR A 336 19.11 13.10 33.00
N LEU A 337 18.21 12.61 32.13
CA LEU A 337 17.01 13.34 31.73
C LEU A 337 15.97 13.41 32.85
N LEU A 338 15.86 12.36 33.66
CA LEU A 338 15.02 12.34 34.86
C LEU A 338 15.50 13.38 35.88
N GLU A 339 16.80 13.43 36.15
CA GLU A 339 17.42 14.44 37.03
C GLU A 339 17.17 15.87 36.56
N TRP A 340 17.26 16.13 35.25
CA TRP A 340 17.02 17.45 34.68
C TRP A 340 15.55 17.89 34.67
N SER A 341 14.63 16.94 34.45
CA SER A 341 13.23 17.28 34.20
C SER A 341 12.39 17.49 35.46
N GLY A 342 12.77 16.88 36.58
CA GLY A 342 12.00 16.94 37.83
C GLY A 342 10.61 16.29 37.78
N ASN A 343 10.21 15.70 36.66
CA ASN A 343 8.94 14.99 36.49
C ASN A 343 9.16 13.68 35.70
N PRO A 344 9.38 12.56 36.41
CA PRO A 344 9.72 11.29 35.78
C PRO A 344 8.67 10.76 34.80
N ILE A 345 7.40 10.81 35.21
CA ILE A 345 6.28 10.26 34.44
C ILE A 345 6.15 10.98 33.09
N ARG A 346 6.15 12.32 33.12
CA ARG A 346 6.05 13.13 31.90
C ARG A 346 7.26 12.93 30.98
N THR A 347 8.45 12.80 31.54
CA THR A 347 9.68 12.63 30.76
C THR A 347 9.70 11.29 30.06
N MET A 348 9.30 10.20 30.73
CA MET A 348 9.18 8.88 30.11
C MET A 348 8.17 8.90 28.95
N ALA A 349 6.95 9.40 29.18
CA ALA A 349 5.91 9.46 28.15
C ALA A 349 6.35 10.28 26.92
N VAL A 350 7.06 11.40 27.12
CA VAL A 350 7.58 12.23 26.02
C VAL A 350 8.70 11.49 25.27
N LEU A 351 9.62 10.83 25.97
CA LEU A 351 10.73 10.10 25.34
C LEU A 351 10.23 8.90 24.54
N GLU A 352 9.25 8.15 25.05
CA GLU A 352 8.60 7.06 24.34
C GLU A 352 7.92 7.56 23.06
N ALA A 353 7.11 8.62 23.16
CA ALA A 353 6.42 9.19 22.01
C ALA A 353 7.41 9.71 20.93
N LEU A 354 8.48 10.38 21.35
CA LEU A 354 9.54 10.84 20.45
C LEU A 354 10.33 9.67 19.86
N GLY A 355 10.62 8.64 20.65
CA GLY A 355 11.30 7.42 20.23
C GLY A 355 10.53 6.71 19.13
N VAL A 356 9.23 6.47 19.34
CA VAL A 356 8.34 5.87 18.34
C VAL A 356 8.27 6.73 17.08
N MET A 357 8.08 8.04 17.22
CA MET A 357 8.02 8.95 16.06
C MET A 357 9.32 8.90 15.25
N LEU A 358 10.48 8.95 15.92
CA LEU A 358 11.78 8.87 15.28
C LEU A 358 12.00 7.51 14.61
N ALA A 359 11.59 6.42 15.26
CA ALA A 359 11.65 5.07 14.70
C ALA A 359 10.87 4.98 13.38
N LEU A 360 9.65 5.50 13.36
CA LEU A 360 8.80 5.53 12.17
C LEU A 360 9.40 6.37 11.04
N VAL A 361 9.96 7.55 11.36
CA VAL A 361 10.60 8.43 10.37
C VAL A 361 11.84 7.78 9.76
N LEU A 362 12.73 7.23 10.59
CA LEU A 362 13.95 6.56 10.12
C LEU A 362 13.61 5.32 9.29
N THR A 363 12.65 4.52 9.75
CA THR A 363 12.12 3.37 8.99
C THR A 363 11.56 3.81 7.65
N PHE A 364 10.77 4.90 7.61
CA PHE A 364 10.19 5.42 6.38
C PHE A 364 11.26 5.76 5.33
N PHE A 365 12.34 6.43 5.73
CA PHE A 365 13.44 6.74 4.79
C PHE A 365 14.23 5.49 4.38
N GLY A 366 14.56 4.61 5.33
CA GLY A 366 15.27 3.36 5.06
C GLY A 366 14.50 2.45 4.11
N PHE A 367 13.21 2.25 4.36
CA PHE A 367 12.32 1.45 3.53
C PHE A 367 12.20 2.03 2.11
N GLY A 368 12.02 3.35 1.99
CA GLY A 368 11.97 4.00 0.68
C GLY A 368 13.25 3.77 -0.12
N TRP A 369 14.42 3.80 0.53
CA TRP A 369 15.70 3.51 -0.12
C TRP A 369 15.79 2.05 -0.60
N VAL A 370 15.39 1.08 0.22
CA VAL A 370 15.36 -0.35 -0.17
C VAL A 370 14.42 -0.58 -1.35
N SER A 371 13.20 -0.03 -1.28
CA SER A 371 12.19 -0.18 -2.34
C SER A 371 12.70 0.30 -3.69
N ARG A 372 13.36 1.47 -3.74
CA ARG A 372 13.91 2.00 -4.99
C ARG A 372 14.99 1.09 -5.61
N ARG A 373 15.72 0.31 -4.81
CA ARG A 373 16.70 -0.66 -5.34
C ARG A 373 16.01 -1.88 -5.96
N PHE A 374 14.91 -2.34 -5.37
CA PHE A 374 14.12 -3.43 -5.95
C PHE A 374 13.49 -3.03 -7.29
N GLU A 375 13.03 -1.78 -7.42
CA GLU A 375 12.53 -1.25 -8.69
C GLU A 375 13.59 -1.27 -9.79
N LEU A 376 14.80 -0.79 -9.48
CA LEU A 376 15.92 -0.83 -10.42
C LEU A 376 16.32 -2.26 -10.81
N GLN A 377 16.28 -3.20 -9.86
CA GLN A 377 16.56 -4.60 -10.15
C GLN A 377 15.46 -5.20 -11.04
N ALA A 378 14.19 -4.88 -10.80
CA ALA A 378 13.09 -5.34 -11.64
C ALA A 378 13.19 -4.77 -13.07
N ASP A 379 13.53 -3.49 -13.22
CA ASP A 379 13.82 -2.86 -14.52
C ASP A 379 14.95 -3.55 -15.28
N ALA A 380 16.07 -3.80 -14.60
CA ALA A 380 17.22 -4.46 -15.21
C ALA A 380 16.91 -5.92 -15.57
N SER A 381 16.14 -6.61 -14.73
CA SER A 381 15.64 -7.97 -15.01
C SER A 381 14.74 -8.00 -16.25
N ALA A 382 13.86 -7.01 -16.39
CA ALA A 382 13.00 -6.86 -17.56
C ALA A 382 13.81 -6.62 -18.84
N ALA A 383 14.76 -5.69 -18.81
CA ALA A 383 15.64 -5.40 -19.95
C ALA A 383 16.48 -6.63 -20.35
N ARG A 384 16.96 -7.42 -19.37
CA ARG A 384 17.65 -8.69 -19.62
C ARG A 384 16.72 -9.71 -20.30
N ASP A 385 15.52 -9.90 -19.80
CA ASP A 385 14.57 -10.87 -20.37
C ASP A 385 14.17 -10.47 -21.80
N LEU A 386 13.96 -9.18 -22.04
CA LEU A 386 13.72 -8.63 -23.37
C LEU A 386 14.93 -8.79 -24.30
N THR A 387 16.16 -8.69 -23.79
CA THR A 387 17.37 -8.94 -24.58
C THR A 387 17.44 -10.38 -25.06
N VAL A 388 17.18 -11.35 -24.17
CA VAL A 388 17.35 -12.77 -24.50
C VAL A 388 16.17 -13.32 -25.31
N ARG A 389 14.95 -12.79 -25.10
CA ARG A 389 13.70 -13.44 -25.56
C ARG A 389 12.68 -12.47 -26.14
N GLY A 390 13.00 -11.17 -26.18
CA GLY A 390 12.10 -10.14 -26.68
C GLY A 390 11.89 -10.19 -28.19
N GLY A 391 12.86 -10.74 -28.94
CA GLY A 391 12.86 -10.64 -30.41
C GLY A 391 12.99 -9.19 -30.89
N VAL A 392 13.63 -8.35 -30.08
CA VAL A 392 13.83 -6.90 -30.28
C VAL A 392 15.32 -6.68 -30.15
N GLY A 393 15.96 -6.07 -31.15
CA GLY A 393 17.41 -5.86 -31.15
C GLY A 393 18.17 -6.64 -32.22
N ASP A 394 19.47 -6.37 -32.28
CA ASP A 394 20.43 -7.21 -32.97
C ASP A 394 20.76 -8.42 -32.08
N ASP A 395 20.55 -9.63 -32.58
CA ASP A 395 20.86 -10.89 -31.87
C ASP A 395 22.32 -10.96 -31.40
N SER A 396 23.22 -10.14 -31.95
CA SER A 396 24.63 -10.08 -31.57
C SER A 396 24.84 -9.85 -30.07
N ALA A 397 24.17 -8.87 -29.47
CA ALA A 397 24.32 -8.56 -28.04
C ALA A 397 23.84 -9.72 -27.16
N ALA A 398 22.71 -10.33 -27.51
CA ALA A 398 22.17 -11.49 -26.82
C ALA A 398 23.13 -12.70 -26.92
N ARG A 399 23.72 -12.94 -28.10
CA ARG A 399 24.73 -14.00 -28.33
C ARG A 399 26.02 -13.75 -27.54
N GLU A 400 26.41 -12.49 -27.37
CA GLU A 400 27.56 -12.10 -26.54
C GLU A 400 27.27 -12.10 -25.03
N GLY A 401 26.02 -12.39 -24.63
CA GLY A 401 25.62 -12.35 -23.23
C GLY A 401 25.68 -10.94 -22.64
N ARG A 402 25.40 -9.92 -23.45
CA ARG A 402 25.39 -8.50 -23.06
C ARG A 402 24.00 -7.90 -23.17
N LEU A 403 23.74 -6.88 -22.36
CA LEU A 403 22.46 -6.17 -22.38
C LEU A 403 22.29 -5.37 -23.68
N ASP A 404 21.23 -5.67 -24.42
CA ASP A 404 20.91 -5.04 -25.70
C ASP A 404 20.36 -3.62 -25.52
N GLU A 405 20.72 -2.74 -26.45
CA GLU A 405 20.30 -1.34 -26.44
C GLU A 405 18.81 -1.21 -26.76
N GLN A 406 18.29 -1.91 -27.76
CA GLN A 406 16.88 -1.80 -28.16
C GLN A 406 15.94 -2.34 -27.09
N ALA A 407 16.27 -3.48 -26.46
CA ALA A 407 15.55 -4.02 -25.32
C ALA A 407 15.52 -3.03 -24.13
N THR A 408 16.65 -2.37 -23.86
CA THR A 408 16.75 -1.34 -22.81
C THR A 408 15.90 -0.12 -23.14
N LEU A 409 15.92 0.35 -24.39
CA LEU A 409 15.12 1.46 -24.85
C LEU A 409 13.62 1.14 -24.88
N LEU A 410 13.22 -0.10 -25.18
CA LEU A 410 11.84 -0.56 -25.10
C LEU A 410 11.31 -0.46 -23.66
N MET A 411 12.10 -0.90 -22.68
CA MET A 411 11.75 -0.76 -21.26
C MET A 411 11.68 0.73 -20.85
N CYS A 412 12.62 1.56 -21.32
CA CYS A 412 12.58 3.00 -21.07
C CYS A 412 11.33 3.67 -21.67
N GLY A 413 10.93 3.25 -22.87
CA GLY A 413 9.72 3.72 -23.55
C GLY A 413 8.42 3.29 -22.86
N ALA A 414 8.39 2.08 -22.28
CA ALA A 414 7.28 1.64 -21.44
C ALA A 414 7.13 2.52 -20.19
N LEU A 415 8.25 2.81 -19.49
CA LEU A 415 8.24 3.73 -18.34
C LEU A 415 7.79 5.14 -18.73
N ASP A 416 8.25 5.65 -19.87
CA ASP A 416 7.88 6.98 -20.38
C ASP A 416 6.39 7.07 -20.73
N SER A 417 5.85 6.01 -21.33
CA SER A 417 4.43 5.92 -21.69
C SER A 417 3.55 5.86 -20.44
N VAL A 418 3.94 5.07 -19.43
CA VAL A 418 3.25 5.03 -18.12
C VAL A 418 3.31 6.40 -17.44
N ALA A 419 4.44 7.12 -17.50
CA ALA A 419 4.57 8.47 -16.96
C ALA A 419 3.60 9.44 -17.64
N THR A 420 3.64 9.45 -18.97
CA THR A 420 2.89 10.36 -19.83
C THR A 420 1.39 10.16 -19.66
N ILE A 421 0.93 8.91 -19.66
CA ILE A 421 -0.50 8.61 -19.51
C ILE A 421 -1.00 8.99 -18.12
N ASN A 422 -0.22 8.73 -17.07
CA ASN A 422 -0.59 9.13 -15.70
C ASN A 422 -0.41 10.66 -15.45
N GLY A 423 0.08 11.42 -16.42
CA GLY A 423 0.35 12.86 -16.28
C GLY A 423 1.41 13.17 -15.22
N VAL A 424 2.37 12.26 -15.03
CA VAL A 424 3.44 12.39 -14.04
C VAL A 424 4.68 12.92 -14.74
N ASP A 425 5.23 14.03 -14.22
CA ASP A 425 6.54 14.54 -14.66
C ASP A 425 7.61 13.43 -14.44
N PRO A 426 8.32 13.00 -15.49
CA PRO A 426 9.36 11.96 -15.38
C PRO A 426 10.48 12.28 -14.38
N ASN A 427 10.71 13.56 -14.06
CA ASN A 427 11.71 13.99 -13.08
C ASN A 427 11.17 14.00 -11.64
N ARG A 428 9.85 13.91 -11.46
CA ARG A 428 9.23 13.93 -10.14
C ARG A 428 9.67 12.70 -9.35
N HIS A 429 10.30 12.95 -8.21
CA HIS A 429 10.69 11.89 -7.29
C HIS A 429 9.47 11.36 -6.52
N THR A 430 9.28 10.05 -6.55
CA THR A 430 8.33 9.35 -5.67
C THR A 430 9.08 8.58 -4.59
N TRP A 431 8.53 8.53 -3.38
CA TRP A 431 9.17 7.87 -2.24
C TRP A 431 9.51 6.39 -2.51
N ARG A 432 8.56 5.65 -3.10
CA ARG A 432 8.69 4.19 -3.32
C ARG A 432 9.43 3.82 -4.61
N HIS A 433 9.19 4.55 -5.71
CA HIS A 433 9.69 4.19 -7.05
C HIS A 433 10.82 5.09 -7.56
N GLY A 434 11.17 6.17 -6.84
CA GLY A 434 12.10 7.18 -7.36
C GLY A 434 11.46 7.99 -8.49
N SER A 435 12.28 8.64 -9.31
CA SER A 435 11.82 9.28 -10.54
C SER A 435 12.02 8.36 -11.75
N ILE A 436 11.15 8.49 -12.75
CA ILE A 436 11.21 7.68 -13.96
C ILE A 436 12.49 7.99 -14.75
N ARG A 437 12.90 9.26 -14.78
CA ARG A 437 14.17 9.67 -15.41
C ARG A 437 15.38 9.01 -14.74
N TRP A 438 15.38 8.90 -13.42
CA TRP A 438 16.45 8.21 -12.69
C TRP A 438 16.49 6.72 -13.04
N ARG A 439 15.34 6.04 -13.11
CA ARG A 439 15.23 4.64 -13.54
C ARG A 439 15.74 4.44 -14.97
N GLN A 440 15.30 5.28 -15.91
CA GLN A 440 15.75 5.26 -17.31
C GLN A 440 17.26 5.49 -17.44
N ASN A 441 17.83 6.47 -16.73
CA ASN A 441 19.27 6.73 -16.76
C ASN A 441 20.07 5.56 -16.20
N ARG A 442 19.56 4.92 -15.13
CA ARG A 442 20.19 3.72 -14.58
C ARG A 442 20.14 2.56 -15.57
N LEU A 443 19.01 2.33 -16.24
CA LEU A 443 18.90 1.33 -17.30
C LEU A 443 19.90 1.57 -18.44
N ARG A 444 19.97 2.80 -18.95
CA ARG A 444 20.93 3.17 -20.01
C ARG A 444 22.38 2.94 -19.60
N SER A 445 22.72 3.16 -18.32
CA SER A 445 24.08 2.90 -17.82
C SER A 445 24.48 1.42 -17.82
N LEU A 446 23.52 0.50 -18.01
CA LEU A 446 23.76 -0.95 -18.04
C LEU A 446 23.94 -1.50 -19.47
N ILE A 447 23.71 -0.70 -20.51
CA ILE A 447 23.85 -1.14 -21.91
C ILE A 447 25.26 -1.69 -22.14
N GLY A 448 25.36 -2.86 -22.79
CA GLY A 448 26.62 -3.56 -23.03
C GLY A 448 27.22 -4.28 -21.81
N SER A 449 26.63 -4.17 -20.62
CA SER A 449 27.04 -4.95 -19.45
C SER A 449 26.71 -6.42 -19.62
N ARG A 450 27.50 -7.32 -19.03
CA ARG A 450 27.22 -8.76 -19.04
C ARG A 450 25.93 -9.07 -18.29
N LEU A 451 25.05 -9.87 -18.91
CA LEU A 451 23.72 -10.22 -18.38
C LEU A 451 23.77 -10.95 -17.04
N GLU A 452 24.84 -11.70 -16.77
CA GLU A 452 25.03 -12.47 -15.54
C GLU A 452 25.51 -11.62 -14.35
N SER A 453 26.05 -10.42 -14.61
CA SER A 453 26.78 -9.64 -13.61
C SER A 453 26.38 -8.16 -13.62
N LEU A 454 25.07 -7.88 -13.63
CA LEU A 454 24.58 -6.51 -13.57
C LEU A 454 24.93 -5.89 -12.20
N SER A 455 25.41 -4.64 -12.22
CA SER A 455 25.83 -3.94 -10.98
C SER A 455 24.69 -3.82 -9.97
N ILE A 456 23.45 -3.68 -10.43
CA ILE A 456 22.27 -3.58 -9.56
C ILE A 456 21.98 -4.88 -8.78
N ASP A 457 22.32 -6.04 -9.33
CA ASP A 457 22.14 -7.31 -8.63
C ASP A 457 23.11 -7.45 -7.45
N HIS A 458 24.29 -6.83 -7.56
CA HIS A 458 25.25 -6.76 -6.47
C HIS A 458 24.76 -5.82 -5.37
N ASP A 459 24.23 -4.65 -5.74
CA ASP A 459 23.65 -3.71 -4.79
C ASP A 459 22.50 -4.35 -4.00
N VAL A 460 21.55 -5.00 -4.66
CA VAL A 460 20.42 -5.63 -3.98
C VAL A 460 20.86 -6.82 -3.13
N ARG A 461 21.85 -7.62 -3.56
CA ARG A 461 22.41 -8.68 -2.71
C ARG A 461 23.02 -8.13 -1.42
N ARG A 462 23.74 -6.99 -1.48
CA ARG A 462 24.26 -6.32 -0.28
C ARG A 462 23.14 -5.85 0.63
N VAL A 463 22.07 -5.26 0.07
CA VAL A 463 20.89 -4.86 0.87
C VAL A 463 20.29 -6.08 1.58
N LYS A 464 20.04 -7.17 0.85
CA LYS A 464 19.50 -8.40 1.43
C LYS A 464 20.39 -8.97 2.53
N PHE A 465 21.70 -8.97 2.31
CA PHE A 465 22.67 -9.41 3.32
C PHE A 465 22.63 -8.54 4.58
N VAL A 466 22.64 -7.21 4.45
CA VAL A 466 22.51 -6.29 5.60
C VAL A 466 21.22 -6.58 6.37
N MET A 467 20.08 -6.72 5.68
CA MET A 467 18.80 -6.99 6.34
C MET A 467 18.79 -8.33 7.07
N LEU A 468 19.44 -9.36 6.51
CA LEU A 468 19.61 -10.66 7.19
C LEU A 468 20.45 -10.51 8.46
N THR A 469 21.57 -9.80 8.39
CA THR A 469 22.44 -9.56 9.55
C THR A 469 21.70 -8.80 10.64
N LEU A 470 20.91 -7.79 10.28
CA LEU A 470 20.08 -7.05 11.23
C LEU A 470 19.04 -7.95 11.92
N MET A 471 18.34 -8.78 11.17
CA MET A 471 17.37 -9.73 11.73
C MET A 471 18.03 -10.81 12.59
N PHE A 472 19.20 -11.29 12.20
CA PHE A 472 19.97 -12.24 13.00
C PHE A 472 20.41 -11.62 14.32
N PHE A 473 20.89 -10.37 14.29
CA PHE A 473 21.23 -9.61 15.49
C PHE A 473 20.02 -9.42 16.41
N LEU A 474 18.86 -9.05 15.87
CA LEU A 474 17.61 -8.97 16.63
C LEU A 474 17.25 -10.31 17.29
N GLY A 475 17.41 -11.43 16.57
CA GLY A 475 17.19 -12.76 17.11
C GLY A 475 18.12 -13.08 18.30
N ILE A 476 19.40 -12.71 18.22
CA ILE A 476 20.34 -12.89 19.34
C ILE A 476 19.91 -12.08 20.56
N VAL A 477 19.58 -10.80 20.37
CA VAL A 477 19.16 -9.92 21.47
C VAL A 477 17.89 -10.44 22.13
N TRP A 478 16.92 -10.88 21.33
CA TRP A 478 15.67 -11.46 21.83
C TRP A 478 15.91 -12.74 22.66
N ILE A 479 16.78 -13.64 22.18
CA ILE A 479 17.17 -14.84 22.96
C ILE A 479 17.84 -14.44 24.28
N GLN A 480 18.76 -13.48 24.26
CA GLN A 480 19.42 -13.02 25.49
C GLN A 480 18.43 -12.45 26.50
N GLN A 481 17.50 -11.59 26.06
CA GLN A 481 16.47 -11.02 26.93
C GLN A 481 15.55 -12.10 27.51
N SER A 482 15.09 -13.06 26.69
CA SER A 482 14.23 -14.16 27.18
C SER A 482 14.93 -15.04 28.21
N THR A 483 16.18 -15.48 27.95
CA THR A 483 16.94 -16.31 28.89
C THR A 483 17.28 -15.61 30.20
N LEU A 484 17.50 -14.29 30.17
CA LEU A 484 17.74 -13.50 31.39
C LEU A 484 16.46 -13.37 32.22
N LEU A 485 15.30 -13.23 31.59
CA LEU A 485 14.01 -13.24 32.29
C LEU A 485 13.77 -14.59 32.97
N ASP A 486 13.98 -15.70 32.27
CA ASP A 486 13.84 -17.05 32.84
C ASP A 486 14.78 -17.30 34.03
N ALA A 487 15.97 -16.69 34.04
CA ALA A 487 16.93 -16.79 35.13
C ALA A 487 16.62 -15.87 36.33
N PHE A 488 15.77 -14.85 36.15
CA PHE A 488 15.31 -13.96 37.22
C PHE A 488 14.05 -14.48 37.94
N PHE A 489 13.25 -15.30 37.26
CA PHE A 489 12.01 -15.87 37.78
C PHE A 489 12.13 -17.32 38.30
N ASN A 490 13.28 -17.97 38.11
CA ASN A 490 13.66 -19.23 38.77
C ASN A 490 14.66 -18.98 39.90
#